data_AF-A0A0Q8SI20-F1
#
_entry.id   AF-A0A0Q8SI20-F1
#
_cell.length_a   1.000
_cell.length_b   1.000
_cell.length_c   1.000
_cell.angle_alpha   90.00
_cell.angle_beta   90.00
_cell.angle_gamma   90.00
#
_symmetry.space_group_name_H-M   'P 1'
#
loop_
_entity.id
_entity.type
_entity.pdbx_description
1 polymer ?
#
loop_
_entity_poly.entity_id
_entity_poly.type
_entity_poly.pdbx_seq_one_letter_code
_entity_poly.pdbx_strand_id
1 'polypeptide(L)'
;MLFNFWGIAAVDTTPAGLEFVSEESRVMLTEGNSTPLLKPPVDQYLKLSIGGNRVVGSFRKEGDHNRITHAQGEWVSMHSFLGGQPSYAFFNEEQDDGQDLYVARRWDGELIFQMPYYYAERYLAPTAIALGNQQQWAVYDLAGTKLEEITGVDRSERRWRPRFTDDLFFFRTTEEPIYQVYDVAQRAFAGSISVVDGLVGVLALPSGGTLLVDAEGVKLLGASAGSALRTVHRFDQPLDADGNDFLGWHDGTRACMAFTGWLQPQVLLAIPLSGVGHAGPVPVQAEELRWDTPWEITNQCGLVDGLNYLTLRRKDLLAESALLMWRPDEPLTHALLEPHLSPGVRVTQPPSPKKGKHGYRIEIEDASSTNRAVRSAAFELGRLLSESCSGPYNNAQVIPDRQFDGQFYIDITCAAEPDALERGYLADYIQYFRHWGGLSPAGSRAALKDPVITWNIGVP
;
A
#
# COMPACT_ATOMS: atom_id res chain seq x y z
N MET A 1 -0.42 10.68 11.84
CA MET A 1 -0.12 11.90 11.06
C MET A 1 0.03 11.57 9.59
N LEU A 2 -0.33 12.50 8.71
CA LEU A 2 -0.25 12.32 7.28
C LEU A 2 0.83 13.23 6.67
N PHE A 3 1.72 12.67 5.87
CA PHE A 3 2.74 13.42 5.14
C PHE A 3 2.47 13.40 3.62
N ASN A 4 2.27 14.57 3.00
CA ASN A 4 1.97 14.71 1.57
C ASN A 4 3.23 15.03 0.75
N PHE A 5 3.44 14.31 -0.36
CA PHE A 5 4.50 14.58 -1.32
C PHE A 5 4.17 14.11 -2.73
N TRP A 6 4.83 14.74 -3.69
CA TRP A 6 4.86 14.20 -5.05
C TRP A 6 6.09 13.30 -5.23
N GLY A 7 5.90 12.15 -5.87
CA GLY A 7 6.99 11.22 -6.20
C GLY A 7 7.33 10.17 -5.15
N ILE A 8 6.70 10.17 -3.97
CA ILE A 8 6.78 9.02 -3.06
C ILE A 8 5.95 7.88 -3.64
N ALA A 9 6.64 6.95 -4.31
CA ALA A 9 6.26 5.55 -4.19
C ALA A 9 7.18 4.95 -3.12
N ALA A 10 6.62 4.49 -2.01
CA ALA A 10 7.38 3.66 -1.09
C ALA A 10 7.51 2.29 -1.76
N VAL A 11 8.48 2.13 -2.65
CA VAL A 11 8.53 1.04 -3.64
C VAL A 11 8.36 -0.31 -2.98
N ASP A 12 9.12 -0.53 -1.90
CA ASP A 12 9.12 -1.79 -1.16
C ASP A 12 9.47 -1.57 0.32
N THR A 13 9.15 -2.57 1.14
CA THR A 13 9.83 -2.71 2.44
C THR A 13 10.96 -3.68 2.26
N THR A 14 12.16 -3.21 2.55
CA THR A 14 13.34 -4.08 2.63
C THR A 14 13.65 -4.34 4.10
N PRO A 15 14.50 -5.32 4.42
CA PRO A 15 15.12 -5.42 5.74
C PRO A 15 15.92 -4.17 6.14
N ALA A 16 16.09 -3.17 5.25
CA ALA A 16 16.76 -1.90 5.51
C ALA A 16 15.77 -0.74 5.83
N GLY A 17 14.45 -0.92 5.66
CA GLY A 17 13.43 0.10 5.92
C GLY A 17 12.41 0.22 4.79
N LEU A 18 11.72 1.36 4.71
CA LEU A 18 11.00 1.76 3.51
C LEU A 18 12.00 2.16 2.43
N GLU A 19 11.95 1.46 1.28
CA GLU A 19 12.65 1.90 0.08
C GLU A 19 11.80 2.94 -0.64
N PHE A 20 12.43 4.05 -0.98
CA PHE A 20 11.80 5.14 -1.72
C PHE A 20 12.33 5.13 -3.16
N VAL A 21 11.48 5.53 -4.11
CA VAL A 21 11.89 5.68 -5.53
C VAL A 21 13.09 6.61 -5.66
N SER A 22 13.25 7.56 -4.74
CA SER A 22 14.31 8.56 -4.79
C SER A 22 14.80 8.96 -3.38
N GLU A 23 16.04 9.44 -3.29
CA GLU A 23 16.60 9.96 -2.03
C GLU A 23 15.86 11.21 -1.55
N GLU A 24 15.33 11.99 -2.49
CA GLU A 24 14.56 13.21 -2.22
C GLU A 24 13.27 12.92 -1.46
N SER A 25 12.59 11.84 -1.84
CA SER A 25 11.40 11.33 -1.15
C SER A 25 11.67 11.00 0.32
N ARG A 26 12.86 10.46 0.61
CA ARG A 26 13.27 10.07 1.97
C ARG A 26 13.60 11.29 2.84
N VAL A 27 14.37 12.25 2.32
CA VAL A 27 14.74 13.49 3.06
C VAL A 27 13.49 14.28 3.44
N MET A 28 12.49 14.27 2.58
CA MET A 28 11.22 14.96 2.77
C MET A 28 10.37 14.39 3.93
N LEU A 29 10.68 13.20 4.44
CA LEU A 29 10.02 12.60 5.61
C LEU A 29 10.75 12.87 6.94
N THR A 30 11.93 13.49 6.92
CA THR A 30 12.75 13.73 8.12
C THR A 30 12.64 15.16 8.64
N GLU A 31 12.32 15.35 9.92
CA GLU A 31 12.44 16.66 10.58
C GLU A 31 13.85 16.82 11.20
N GLY A 32 14.70 17.64 10.58
CA GLY A 32 16.04 18.01 11.08
C GLY A 32 17.15 16.95 10.88
N ASN A 33 18.37 17.29 11.31
CA ASN A 33 19.59 16.44 11.24
C ASN A 33 19.51 15.11 12.03
N SER A 34 18.39 14.82 12.67
CA SER A 34 18.09 13.50 13.24
C SER A 34 17.72 12.54 12.12
N THR A 35 18.60 11.55 11.92
CA THR A 35 18.46 10.39 11.02
C THR A 35 17.04 9.77 11.10
N PRO A 36 16.49 9.25 9.98
CA PRO A 36 15.05 9.18 9.72
C PRO A 36 14.25 8.36 10.71
N LEU A 37 12.96 8.70 10.85
CA LEU A 37 11.87 7.90 11.43
C LEU A 37 11.68 6.51 10.80
N LEU A 38 12.64 6.03 9.99
CA LEU A 38 12.53 4.90 9.07
C LEU A 38 13.86 4.14 8.96
N LYS A 39 14.31 3.59 10.08
CA LYS A 39 15.25 2.49 10.21
C LYS A 39 14.58 1.15 9.81
N PRO A 40 15.38 0.08 9.68
CA PRO A 40 14.92 -1.21 9.22
C PRO A 40 13.80 -1.86 10.05
N PRO A 41 12.87 -2.61 9.43
CA PRO A 41 11.94 -3.45 10.16
C PRO A 41 12.70 -4.52 10.95
N VAL A 42 12.15 -4.91 12.10
CA VAL A 42 12.58 -6.13 12.79
C VAL A 42 12.08 -7.33 11.98
N ASP A 43 12.89 -8.38 11.82
CA ASP A 43 12.70 -9.55 10.91
C ASP A 43 11.37 -10.34 11.02
N GLN A 44 10.43 -9.93 11.87
CA GLN A 44 9.27 -10.73 12.28
C GLN A 44 7.92 -10.31 11.65
N TYR A 45 7.88 -9.29 10.80
CA TYR A 45 6.61 -8.73 10.32
C TYR A 45 6.32 -9.13 8.88
N LEU A 46 5.43 -10.11 8.73
CA LEU A 46 4.95 -10.59 7.44
C LEU A 46 4.00 -9.56 6.81
N LYS A 47 4.39 -8.99 5.66
CA LYS A 47 3.42 -8.45 4.69
C LYS A 47 2.65 -9.61 4.08
N LEU A 48 1.32 -9.61 4.20
CA LEU A 48 0.49 -10.48 3.37
C LEU A 48 0.34 -9.88 1.98
N SER A 49 0.70 -10.67 0.98
CA SER A 49 0.46 -10.35 -0.42
C SER A 49 -0.98 -10.65 -0.77
N ILE A 50 -1.72 -9.62 -1.12
CA ILE A 50 -2.97 -9.76 -1.84
C ILE A 50 -2.57 -9.76 -3.31
N GLY A 51 -2.54 -10.96 -3.90
CA GLY A 51 -2.09 -11.17 -5.27
C GLY A 51 -0.86 -12.05 -5.47
N GLY A 52 -0.56 -12.98 -4.55
CA GLY A 52 0.27 -14.15 -4.87
C GLY A 52 1.79 -13.94 -5.00
N ASN A 53 2.26 -12.70 -4.91
CA ASN A 53 3.68 -12.37 -4.94
C ASN A 53 4.10 -11.88 -3.56
N ARG A 54 4.56 -12.80 -2.72
CA ARG A 54 5.33 -12.44 -1.53
C ARG A 54 6.80 -12.52 -1.90
N VAL A 55 7.60 -11.57 -1.44
CA VAL A 55 9.06 -11.55 -1.60
C VAL A 55 9.64 -11.36 -0.21
N VAL A 56 10.28 -12.39 0.34
CA VAL A 56 10.90 -12.35 1.68
C VAL A 56 12.44 -12.21 1.61
N GLY A 57 13.00 -12.02 0.41
CA GLY A 57 14.42 -11.78 0.18
C GLY A 57 14.67 -10.52 -0.64
N SER A 58 15.89 -9.97 -0.60
CA SER A 58 16.29 -8.85 -1.45
C SER A 58 16.49 -9.31 -2.89
N PHE A 59 15.63 -8.82 -3.79
CA PHE A 59 15.67 -9.06 -5.22
C PHE A 59 15.81 -7.72 -5.95
N ARG A 60 16.64 -7.68 -6.99
CA ARG A 60 16.71 -6.55 -7.90
C ARG A 60 16.74 -7.04 -9.34
N LYS A 61 15.88 -6.49 -10.18
CA LYS A 61 15.97 -6.66 -11.63
C LYS A 61 17.05 -5.72 -12.18
N GLU A 62 18.05 -6.27 -12.86
CA GLU A 62 19.12 -5.53 -13.52
C GLU A 62 19.15 -5.91 -15.01
N GLY A 63 18.51 -5.08 -15.85
CA GLY A 63 18.31 -5.43 -17.26
C GLY A 63 17.50 -6.72 -17.42
N ASP A 64 18.10 -7.72 -18.07
CA ASP A 64 17.49 -9.02 -18.37
C ASP A 64 17.76 -10.10 -17.31
N HIS A 65 18.48 -9.77 -16.25
CA HIS A 65 18.79 -10.70 -15.17
C HIS A 65 18.26 -10.23 -13.82
N ASN A 66 18.12 -11.22 -12.95
CA ASN A 66 17.61 -11.08 -11.61
C ASN A 66 18.75 -11.33 -10.64
N ARG A 67 19.11 -10.31 -9.87
CA ARG A 67 20.14 -10.39 -8.84
C ARG A 67 19.46 -10.69 -7.51
N ILE A 68 19.87 -11.79 -6.89
CA ILE A 68 19.27 -12.31 -5.67
C ILE A 68 20.34 -12.33 -4.60
N THR A 69 20.14 -11.52 -3.56
CA THR A 69 21.06 -11.42 -2.43
C THR A 69 20.47 -12.14 -1.23
N HIS A 70 21.28 -12.98 -0.57
CA HIS A 70 20.91 -13.72 0.63
C HIS A 70 22.05 -13.73 1.66
N ALA A 71 21.82 -14.32 2.83
CA ALA A 71 22.74 -14.25 3.96
C ALA A 71 24.15 -14.83 3.71
N GLN A 72 24.31 -15.75 2.75
CA GLN A 72 25.60 -16.39 2.45
C GLN A 72 26.24 -15.91 1.14
N GLY A 73 25.59 -15.01 0.37
CA GLY A 73 26.14 -14.56 -0.90
C GLY A 73 25.10 -13.95 -1.85
N GLU A 74 25.49 -13.85 -3.11
CA GLU A 74 24.67 -13.34 -4.20
C GLU A 74 24.76 -14.31 -5.38
N TRP A 75 23.65 -14.49 -6.08
CA TRP A 75 23.63 -15.19 -7.36
C TRP A 75 22.71 -14.49 -8.37
N VAL A 76 22.89 -14.85 -9.64
CA VAL A 76 22.20 -14.24 -10.78
C VAL A 76 21.35 -15.28 -11.48
N SER A 77 20.09 -14.93 -11.74
CA SER A 77 19.15 -15.73 -12.52
C SER A 77 18.83 -15.02 -13.84
N MET A 78 18.82 -15.77 -14.95
CA MET A 78 18.34 -15.28 -16.24
C MET A 78 16.81 -15.51 -16.42
N HIS A 79 16.16 -16.07 -15.40
CA HIS A 79 14.79 -16.54 -15.45
C HIS A 79 13.83 -15.57 -14.77
N SER A 80 12.57 -15.51 -15.19
CA SER A 80 11.58 -14.57 -14.63
C SER A 80 11.27 -14.91 -13.17
N PHE A 81 11.66 -14.04 -12.23
CA PHE A 81 11.33 -14.19 -10.82
C PHE A 81 9.84 -13.96 -10.59
N LEU A 82 9.18 -14.96 -9.99
CA LEU A 82 7.75 -14.99 -9.78
C LEU A 82 7.36 -14.68 -8.33
N GLY A 83 8.27 -14.80 -7.36
CA GLY A 83 8.06 -14.56 -5.93
C GLY A 83 8.96 -15.44 -5.06
N GLY A 84 8.93 -15.26 -3.74
CA GLY A 84 9.73 -16.06 -2.81
C GLY A 84 9.25 -16.02 -1.36
N GLN A 85 9.51 -17.12 -0.66
CA GLN A 85 9.29 -17.37 0.76
C GLN A 85 10.65 -17.58 1.45
N PRO A 86 10.77 -17.51 2.79
CA PRO A 86 12.05 -17.77 3.48
C PRO A 86 12.70 -19.11 3.09
N SER A 87 11.89 -20.11 2.73
CA SER A 87 12.33 -21.43 2.34
C SER A 87 12.75 -21.56 0.87
N TYR A 88 12.27 -20.71 -0.05
CA TYR A 88 12.56 -20.82 -1.48
C TYR A 88 12.19 -19.57 -2.30
N ALA A 89 12.83 -19.42 -3.45
CA ALA A 89 12.46 -18.51 -4.54
C ALA A 89 11.78 -19.30 -5.67
N PHE A 90 10.80 -18.68 -6.35
CA PHE A 90 9.99 -19.28 -7.41
C PHE A 90 10.17 -18.51 -8.71
N PHE A 91 10.34 -19.24 -9.82
CA PHE A 91 10.71 -18.71 -11.13
C PHE A 91 9.87 -19.32 -12.26
N ASN A 92 9.86 -18.65 -13.39
CA ASN A 92 9.56 -19.22 -14.70
C ASN A 92 10.88 -19.32 -15.48
N GLU A 93 11.26 -20.54 -15.86
CA GLU A 93 12.45 -20.86 -16.65
C GLU A 93 12.06 -21.38 -18.04
N GLU A 94 12.49 -20.70 -19.10
CA GLU A 94 12.36 -21.18 -20.48
C GLU A 94 13.40 -22.27 -20.76
N GLN A 95 12.98 -23.38 -21.34
CA GLN A 95 13.82 -24.51 -21.75
C GLN A 95 14.37 -24.31 -23.18
N ASP A 96 15.41 -25.06 -23.53
CA ASP A 96 16.03 -25.03 -24.87
C ASP A 96 15.05 -25.39 -26.01
N ASP A 97 13.95 -26.08 -25.69
CA ASP A 97 12.88 -26.44 -26.64
C ASP A 97 11.75 -25.40 -26.72
N GLY A 98 11.90 -24.26 -26.03
CA GLY A 98 10.93 -23.17 -25.98
C GLY A 98 9.74 -23.41 -25.05
N GLN A 99 9.77 -24.46 -24.21
CA GLN A 99 8.76 -24.65 -23.17
C GLN A 99 9.13 -23.96 -21.87
N ASP A 100 8.16 -23.31 -21.25
CA ASP A 100 8.32 -22.73 -19.92
C ASP A 100 8.10 -23.79 -18.83
N LEU A 101 8.90 -23.70 -17.76
CA LEU A 101 8.71 -24.44 -16.52
C LEU A 101 8.53 -23.50 -15.34
N TYR A 102 7.68 -23.90 -14.40
CA TYR A 102 7.74 -23.36 -13.05
C TYR A 102 8.86 -24.03 -12.28
N VAL A 103 9.70 -23.24 -11.60
CA VAL A 103 10.86 -23.74 -10.87
C VAL A 103 10.92 -23.13 -9.48
N ALA A 104 11.11 -23.96 -8.46
CA ALA A 104 11.46 -23.51 -7.12
C ALA A 104 12.93 -23.79 -6.84
N ARG A 105 13.64 -22.78 -6.34
CA ARG A 105 15.05 -22.88 -5.92
C ARG A 105 15.20 -22.41 -4.48
N ARG A 106 16.19 -22.92 -3.78
CA ARG A 106 16.65 -22.31 -2.52
C ARG A 106 17.25 -20.93 -2.82
N TRP A 107 17.39 -20.12 -1.77
CA TRP A 107 18.00 -18.79 -1.90
C TRP A 107 19.48 -18.81 -2.31
N ASP A 108 20.15 -19.95 -2.23
CA ASP A 108 21.51 -20.18 -2.74
C ASP A 108 21.54 -20.63 -4.22
N GLY A 109 20.38 -20.77 -4.87
CA GLY A 109 20.24 -21.18 -6.27
C GLY A 109 20.02 -22.69 -6.49
N GLU A 110 20.12 -23.52 -5.46
CA GLU A 110 19.90 -24.97 -5.57
C GLU A 110 18.45 -25.27 -6.01
N LEU A 111 18.29 -26.10 -7.05
CA LEU A 111 16.98 -26.54 -7.53
C LEU A 111 16.27 -27.39 -6.47
N ILE A 112 15.05 -27.00 -6.10
CA ILE A 112 14.18 -27.78 -5.21
C ILE A 112 13.26 -28.67 -6.05
N PHE A 113 12.50 -28.09 -6.97
CA PHE A 113 11.69 -28.84 -7.93
C PHE A 113 11.35 -27.99 -9.17
N GLN A 114 10.89 -28.66 -10.22
CA GLN A 114 10.37 -28.05 -11.44
C GLN A 114 9.07 -28.73 -11.88
N MET A 115 8.19 -28.01 -12.56
CA MET A 115 6.96 -28.55 -13.14
C MET A 115 6.54 -27.80 -14.40
N PRO A 116 5.67 -28.38 -15.25
CA PRO A 116 5.22 -27.71 -16.46
C PRO A 116 4.52 -26.39 -16.16
N TYR A 117 4.70 -25.41 -17.05
CA TYR A 117 4.05 -24.11 -16.93
C TYR A 117 2.61 -24.15 -17.46
N TYR A 118 1.67 -23.63 -16.67
CA TYR A 118 0.24 -23.66 -16.98
C TYR A 118 -0.42 -22.28 -16.96
N TYR A 119 0.35 -21.19 -17.03
CA TYR A 119 -0.17 -19.81 -17.01
C TYR A 119 -1.19 -19.57 -15.88
N ALA A 120 -0.87 -20.02 -14.67
CA ALA A 120 -1.78 -20.01 -13.53
C ALA A 120 -1.53 -18.82 -12.58
N GLU A 121 -2.59 -18.40 -11.88
CA GLU A 121 -2.45 -17.69 -10.62
C GLU A 121 -1.71 -18.59 -9.62
N ARG A 122 -0.98 -17.97 -8.70
CA ARG A 122 -0.11 -18.68 -7.75
C ARG A 122 -0.19 -18.09 -6.37
N TYR A 123 -0.05 -18.95 -5.37
CA TYR A 123 0.25 -18.58 -4.01
C TYR A 123 1.38 -19.47 -3.48
N LEU A 124 2.32 -18.83 -2.79
CA LEU A 124 3.52 -19.47 -2.25
C LEU A 124 3.36 -19.54 -0.73
N ALA A 125 3.41 -20.72 -0.15
CA ALA A 125 3.43 -20.95 1.30
C ALA A 125 4.74 -21.66 1.69
N PRO A 126 5.16 -21.67 2.98
CA PRO A 126 6.48 -22.17 3.38
C PRO A 126 6.83 -23.59 2.89
N THR A 127 5.83 -24.47 2.78
CA THR A 127 6.01 -25.89 2.40
C THR A 127 5.10 -26.34 1.25
N ALA A 128 4.33 -25.44 0.66
CA ALA A 128 3.37 -25.77 -0.40
C ALA A 128 3.17 -24.61 -1.37
N ILE A 129 2.75 -24.94 -2.58
CA ILE A 129 2.44 -23.97 -3.63
C ILE A 129 1.03 -24.29 -4.15
N ALA A 130 0.15 -23.30 -4.12
CA ALA A 130 -1.15 -23.38 -4.76
C ALA A 130 -1.07 -22.74 -6.14
N LEU A 131 -1.42 -23.49 -7.18
CA LEU A 131 -1.50 -23.01 -8.56
C LEU A 131 -2.92 -23.21 -9.06
N GLY A 132 -3.49 -22.22 -9.73
CA GLY A 132 -4.81 -22.38 -10.28
C GLY A 132 -5.22 -21.29 -11.25
N ASN A 133 -6.36 -21.51 -11.88
CA ASN A 133 -7.03 -20.52 -12.69
C ASN A 133 -8.44 -20.29 -12.10
N GLN A 134 -9.33 -19.68 -12.88
CA GLN A 134 -10.70 -19.37 -12.44
C GLN A 134 -11.55 -20.62 -12.15
N GLN A 135 -11.17 -21.79 -12.69
CA GLN A 135 -11.98 -23.01 -12.68
C GLN A 135 -11.39 -24.12 -11.80
N GLN A 136 -10.07 -24.15 -11.64
CA GLN A 136 -9.39 -25.23 -10.93
C GLN A 136 -8.15 -24.71 -10.21
N TRP A 137 -7.92 -25.26 -9.03
CA TRP A 137 -6.72 -25.08 -8.23
C TRP A 137 -6.11 -26.42 -7.90
N ALA A 138 -4.79 -26.46 -7.77
CA ALA A 138 -4.05 -27.61 -7.30
C ALA A 138 -3.02 -27.14 -6.28
N VAL A 139 -2.82 -27.96 -5.25
CA VAL A 139 -1.80 -27.72 -4.23
C VAL A 139 -0.68 -28.72 -4.44
N TYR A 140 0.55 -28.22 -4.47
CA TYR A 140 1.77 -29.00 -4.63
C TYR A 140 2.66 -28.85 -3.39
N ASP A 141 3.37 -29.90 -3.02
CA ASP A 141 4.48 -29.75 -2.09
C ASP A 141 5.75 -29.27 -2.80
N LEU A 142 6.78 -28.96 -2.01
CA LEU A 142 8.08 -28.56 -2.54
C LEU A 142 8.86 -29.72 -3.19
N ALA A 143 8.34 -30.95 -3.24
CA ALA A 143 8.89 -32.00 -4.08
C ALA A 143 8.22 -32.06 -5.47
N GLY A 144 7.29 -31.15 -5.75
CA GLY A 144 6.48 -31.12 -6.97
C GLY A 144 5.35 -32.14 -6.99
N THR A 145 5.06 -32.80 -5.86
CA THR A 145 3.96 -33.77 -5.76
C THR A 145 2.65 -33.02 -5.64
N LYS A 146 1.68 -33.32 -6.51
CA LYS A 146 0.31 -32.82 -6.38
C LYS A 146 -0.35 -33.45 -5.15
N LEU A 147 -0.63 -32.62 -4.15
CA LEU A 147 -1.29 -33.02 -2.90
C LEU A 147 -2.80 -33.02 -3.05
N GLU A 148 -3.36 -31.98 -3.66
CA GLU A 148 -4.81 -31.82 -3.82
C GLU A 148 -5.15 -31.19 -5.16
N GLU A 149 -6.38 -31.48 -5.61
CA GLU A 149 -7.01 -30.87 -6.78
C GLU A 149 -8.41 -30.40 -6.42
N ILE A 150 -8.72 -29.15 -6.78
CA ILE A 150 -9.82 -28.38 -6.23
C ILE A 150 -10.56 -27.75 -7.39
N THR A 151 -11.78 -28.24 -7.64
CA THR A 151 -12.67 -27.63 -8.63
C THR A 151 -13.33 -26.40 -8.02
N GLY A 152 -13.06 -25.23 -8.62
CA GLY A 152 -13.68 -23.96 -8.25
C GLY A 152 -15.05 -23.78 -8.91
N VAL A 153 -15.75 -22.72 -8.50
CA VAL A 153 -16.90 -22.21 -9.24
C VAL A 153 -16.38 -21.31 -10.37
N ASP A 154 -16.72 -21.60 -11.62
CA ASP A 154 -16.26 -20.87 -12.81
C ASP A 154 -16.79 -19.43 -12.85
N ARG A 155 -16.16 -18.54 -12.07
CA ARG A 155 -16.56 -17.14 -11.91
C ARG A 155 -15.34 -16.26 -11.67
N SER A 156 -15.28 -15.15 -12.40
CA SER A 156 -14.16 -14.21 -12.35
C SER A 156 -14.27 -13.17 -11.23
N GLU A 157 -15.42 -13.08 -10.55
CA GLU A 157 -15.64 -12.09 -9.50
C GLU A 157 -14.80 -12.35 -8.25
N ARG A 158 -14.42 -11.28 -7.55
CA ARG A 158 -13.40 -11.33 -6.47
C ARG A 158 -13.86 -12.17 -5.28
N ARG A 159 -15.15 -12.15 -4.96
CA ARG A 159 -15.73 -12.96 -3.88
C ARG A 159 -15.63 -14.48 -4.11
N TRP A 160 -15.29 -14.94 -5.31
CA TRP A 160 -15.09 -16.37 -5.62
C TRP A 160 -13.65 -16.81 -5.59
N ARG A 161 -12.72 -15.84 -5.66
CA ARG A 161 -11.29 -16.15 -5.63
C ARG A 161 -10.91 -16.79 -4.30
N PRO A 162 -9.95 -17.72 -4.29
CA PRO A 162 -9.43 -18.24 -3.04
C PRO A 162 -8.74 -17.16 -2.21
N ARG A 163 -8.57 -17.44 -0.92
CA ARG A 163 -7.78 -16.61 0.00
C ARG A 163 -6.73 -17.50 0.65
N PHE A 164 -5.61 -16.91 1.02
CA PHE A 164 -4.47 -17.69 1.46
C PHE A 164 -3.75 -17.00 2.62
N THR A 165 -3.33 -17.81 3.59
CA THR A 165 -2.27 -17.51 4.53
C THR A 165 -1.14 -18.53 4.35
N ASP A 166 -0.02 -18.35 5.06
CA ASP A 166 1.07 -19.33 5.02
C ASP A 166 0.64 -20.71 5.53
N ASP A 167 -0.35 -20.76 6.43
CA ASP A 167 -0.78 -21.99 7.09
C ASP A 167 -2.10 -22.55 6.53
N LEU A 168 -2.98 -21.70 5.99
CA LEU A 168 -4.34 -22.06 5.61
C LEU A 168 -4.71 -21.50 4.23
N PHE A 169 -5.26 -22.37 3.38
CA PHE A 169 -5.84 -21.97 2.09
C PHE A 169 -7.36 -22.10 2.14
N PHE A 170 -8.05 -21.08 1.65
CA PHE A 170 -9.51 -20.97 1.67
C PHE A 170 -10.01 -21.00 0.23
N PHE A 171 -10.67 -22.10 -0.15
CA PHE A 171 -11.21 -22.29 -1.49
C PHE A 171 -12.72 -22.25 -1.48
N ARG A 172 -13.32 -21.44 -2.36
CA ARG A 172 -14.76 -21.45 -2.57
C ARG A 172 -15.12 -22.48 -3.64
N THR A 173 -15.74 -23.57 -3.23
CA THR A 173 -16.04 -24.72 -4.11
C THR A 173 -17.53 -24.84 -4.45
N THR A 174 -18.39 -24.01 -3.86
CA THR A 174 -19.84 -24.01 -4.08
C THR A 174 -20.35 -22.58 -4.28
N GLU A 175 -21.55 -22.42 -4.84
CA GLU A 175 -22.20 -21.11 -4.99
C GLU A 175 -22.57 -20.48 -3.63
N GLU A 176 -22.82 -21.31 -2.63
CA GLU A 176 -23.03 -20.85 -1.26
C GLU A 176 -21.77 -20.14 -0.74
N PRO A 177 -21.89 -19.19 0.21
CA PRO A 177 -20.75 -18.49 0.79
C PRO A 177 -20.01 -19.38 1.79
N ILE A 178 -19.57 -20.55 1.32
CA ILE A 178 -18.87 -21.58 2.07
C ILE A 178 -17.48 -21.79 1.46
N TYR A 179 -16.46 -21.78 2.30
CA TYR A 179 -15.08 -22.05 1.91
C TYR A 179 -14.61 -23.35 2.52
N GLN A 180 -13.99 -24.20 1.71
CA GLN A 180 -13.18 -25.32 2.17
C GLN A 180 -11.83 -24.79 2.65
N VAL A 181 -11.40 -25.25 3.83
CA VAL A 181 -10.14 -24.84 4.44
C VAL A 181 -9.14 -25.98 4.32
N TYR A 182 -8.06 -25.74 3.61
CA TYR A 182 -6.92 -26.64 3.47
C TYR A 182 -5.82 -26.23 4.44
N ASP A 183 -5.38 -27.16 5.27
CA ASP A 183 -4.28 -26.97 6.23
C ASP A 183 -2.96 -27.38 5.56
N VAL A 184 -2.07 -26.41 5.40
CA VAL A 184 -0.80 -26.58 4.69
C VAL A 184 0.14 -27.53 5.41
N ALA A 185 0.15 -27.52 6.74
CA ALA A 185 1.02 -28.37 7.55
C ALA A 185 0.52 -29.82 7.56
N GLN A 186 -0.79 -30.02 7.70
CA GLN A 186 -1.42 -31.35 7.68
C GLN A 186 -1.56 -31.91 6.26
N ARG A 187 -1.38 -31.07 5.24
CA ARG A 187 -1.52 -31.41 3.82
C ARG A 187 -2.90 -31.99 3.47
N ALA A 188 -3.95 -31.48 4.11
CA ALA A 188 -5.30 -32.01 3.94
C ALA A 188 -6.37 -30.93 4.19
N PHE A 189 -7.58 -31.18 3.71
CA PHE A 189 -8.74 -30.38 4.09
C PHE A 189 -9.07 -30.59 5.57
N ALA A 190 -9.15 -29.48 6.31
CA ALA A 190 -9.38 -29.47 7.75
C ALA A 190 -10.84 -29.14 8.12
N GLY A 191 -11.62 -28.58 7.19
CA GLY A 191 -13.04 -28.30 7.41
C GLY A 191 -13.62 -27.30 6.42
N SER A 192 -14.82 -26.83 6.74
CA SER A 192 -15.49 -25.77 5.99
C SER A 192 -15.93 -24.64 6.90
N ILE A 193 -15.97 -23.43 6.35
CA ILE A 193 -16.42 -22.23 7.04
C ILE A 193 -17.50 -21.53 6.23
N SER A 194 -18.50 -20.96 6.91
CA SER A 194 -19.54 -20.14 6.29
C SER A 194 -19.31 -18.67 6.60
N VAL A 195 -19.40 -17.84 5.56
CA VAL A 195 -19.22 -16.39 5.62
C VAL A 195 -20.45 -15.68 5.05
N VAL A 196 -20.47 -14.35 5.11
CA VAL A 196 -21.54 -13.56 4.49
C VAL A 196 -21.07 -13.00 3.16
N ASP A 197 -21.80 -13.35 2.09
CA ASP A 197 -21.52 -13.07 0.66
C ASP A 197 -20.21 -13.70 0.13
N GLY A 198 -19.06 -13.33 0.69
CA GLY A 198 -17.75 -13.89 0.37
C GLY A 198 -16.64 -13.30 1.23
N LEU A 199 -15.47 -13.93 1.21
CA LEU A 199 -14.29 -13.40 1.88
C LEU A 199 -13.74 -12.20 1.10
N VAL A 200 -13.59 -11.07 1.78
CA VAL A 200 -12.83 -9.92 1.28
C VAL A 200 -11.34 -10.20 1.44
N GLY A 201 -10.93 -10.66 2.62
CA GLY A 201 -9.51 -10.86 2.96
C GLY A 201 -9.30 -11.78 4.15
N VAL A 202 -8.04 -12.21 4.34
CA VAL A 202 -7.62 -13.04 5.47
C VAL A 202 -6.29 -12.55 6.03
N LEU A 203 -6.11 -12.63 7.35
CA LEU A 203 -4.91 -12.19 8.05
C LEU A 203 -4.50 -13.23 9.10
N ALA A 204 -3.38 -13.92 8.87
CA ALA A 204 -2.77 -14.78 9.89
C ALA A 204 -2.26 -13.96 11.06
N LEU A 205 -2.41 -14.50 12.26
CA LEU A 205 -2.00 -13.87 13.51
C LEU A 205 -0.77 -14.55 14.09
N PRO A 206 0.10 -13.81 14.81
CA PRO A 206 1.22 -14.41 15.54
C PRO A 206 0.82 -15.47 16.57
N SER A 207 -0.43 -15.46 17.03
CA SER A 207 -0.97 -16.46 17.95
C SER A 207 -1.36 -17.79 17.27
N GLY A 208 -1.20 -17.90 15.95
CA GLY A 208 -1.59 -19.07 15.14
C GLY A 208 -3.05 -19.05 14.68
N GLY A 209 -3.87 -18.09 15.13
CA GLY A 209 -5.22 -17.88 14.60
C GLY A 209 -5.23 -17.15 13.25
N THR A 210 -6.39 -17.10 12.60
CA THR A 210 -6.59 -16.32 11.36
C THR A 210 -7.81 -15.42 11.49
N LEU A 211 -7.65 -14.13 11.20
CA LEU A 211 -8.77 -13.22 10.99
C LEU A 211 -9.29 -13.36 9.56
N LEU A 212 -10.59 -13.50 9.44
CA LEU A 212 -11.35 -13.61 8.20
C LEU A 212 -12.22 -12.37 8.09
N VAL A 213 -12.14 -11.69 6.96
CA VAL A 213 -13.00 -10.52 6.69
C VAL A 213 -14.01 -10.89 5.62
N ASP A 214 -15.29 -10.68 5.92
CA ASP A 214 -16.38 -10.79 4.96
C ASP A 214 -17.19 -9.48 4.91
N ALA A 215 -18.31 -9.48 4.20
CA ALA A 215 -19.13 -8.29 4.01
C ALA A 215 -19.63 -7.69 5.34
N GLU A 216 -19.86 -8.49 6.38
CA GLU A 216 -20.45 -8.01 7.65
C GLU A 216 -19.41 -7.62 8.70
N GLY A 217 -18.21 -8.19 8.65
CA GLY A 217 -17.23 -7.92 9.70
C GLY A 217 -15.99 -8.80 9.67
N VAL A 218 -15.34 -8.84 10.83
CA VAL A 218 -14.13 -9.63 11.07
C VAL A 218 -14.45 -10.79 12.00
N LYS A 219 -14.09 -11.99 11.59
CA LYS A 219 -14.24 -13.25 12.31
C LYS A 219 -12.88 -13.84 12.62
N LEU A 220 -12.73 -14.46 13.79
CA LEU A 220 -11.55 -15.22 14.17
C LEU A 220 -11.81 -16.70 13.94
N LEU A 221 -10.96 -17.33 13.13
CA LEU A 221 -10.72 -18.75 13.11
C LEU A 221 -9.58 -19.05 14.09
N GLY A 222 -9.79 -19.98 15.02
CA GLY A 222 -8.77 -20.41 15.97
C GLY A 222 -7.56 -21.07 15.30
N ALA A 223 -6.59 -21.51 16.12
CA ALA A 223 -5.37 -22.15 15.61
C ALA A 223 -5.60 -23.50 14.90
N SER A 224 -6.77 -24.11 15.08
CA SER A 224 -7.19 -25.28 14.30
C SER A 224 -8.22 -24.83 13.27
N ALA A 225 -8.02 -25.22 12.01
CA ALA A 225 -8.93 -24.91 10.92
C ALA A 225 -10.36 -25.49 11.09
N GLY A 226 -10.56 -26.47 11.97
CA GLY A 226 -11.88 -26.97 12.35
C GLY A 226 -12.59 -26.17 13.45
N SER A 227 -11.98 -25.08 13.94
CA SER A 227 -12.56 -24.27 15.02
C SER A 227 -13.79 -23.48 14.55
N ALA A 228 -14.76 -23.30 15.44
CA ALA A 228 -15.90 -22.43 15.15
C ALA A 228 -15.45 -20.97 14.95
N LEU A 229 -16.04 -20.30 13.96
CA LEU A 229 -15.81 -18.88 13.74
C LEU A 229 -16.39 -18.05 14.88
N ARG A 230 -15.60 -17.08 15.36
CA ARG A 230 -16.03 -16.10 16.35
C ARG A 230 -16.00 -14.70 15.77
N THR A 231 -17.13 -13.99 15.74
CA THR A 231 -17.14 -12.57 15.35
C THR A 231 -16.33 -11.75 16.36
N VAL A 232 -15.35 -11.00 15.86
CA VAL A 232 -14.51 -10.07 16.64
C VAL A 232 -14.96 -8.63 16.42
N HIS A 233 -15.39 -8.31 15.21
CA HIS A 233 -15.86 -6.97 14.84
C HIS A 233 -17.01 -7.08 13.84
N ARG A 234 -17.95 -6.13 13.89
CA ARG A 234 -18.97 -5.94 12.87
C ARG A 234 -18.82 -4.54 12.32
N PHE A 235 -18.81 -4.42 11.00
CA PHE A 235 -18.73 -3.11 10.36
C PHE A 235 -20.02 -2.32 10.59
N ASP A 236 -19.89 -1.03 10.84
CA ASP A 236 -21.05 -0.12 10.92
C ASP A 236 -21.80 -0.07 9.58
N GLN A 237 -21.04 -0.15 8.49
CA GLN A 237 -21.56 -0.27 7.12
C GLN A 237 -20.89 -1.48 6.46
N PRO A 238 -21.70 -2.44 5.94
CA PRO A 238 -21.16 -3.61 5.27
C PRO A 238 -20.20 -3.28 4.13
N LEU A 239 -19.18 -4.10 3.95
CA LEU A 239 -18.27 -4.01 2.81
C LEU A 239 -18.90 -4.67 1.57
N ASP A 240 -18.55 -4.14 0.40
CA ASP A 240 -18.77 -4.81 -0.88
C ASP A 240 -17.65 -5.82 -1.14
N ALA A 241 -17.97 -7.11 -1.13
CA ALA A 241 -16.98 -8.19 -1.29
C ALA A 241 -16.37 -8.27 -2.69
N ASP A 242 -17.03 -7.70 -3.70
CA ASP A 242 -16.51 -7.62 -5.07
C ASP A 242 -15.82 -6.28 -5.34
N GLY A 243 -16.23 -5.21 -4.63
CA GLY A 243 -15.76 -3.84 -4.86
C GLY A 243 -14.56 -3.40 -4.04
N ASN A 244 -14.23 -4.07 -2.94
CA ASN A 244 -13.13 -3.66 -2.05
C ASN A 244 -11.83 -4.43 -2.30
N ASP A 245 -10.72 -3.71 -2.41
CA ASP A 245 -9.40 -4.25 -2.12
C ASP A 245 -9.22 -4.36 -0.60
N PHE A 246 -8.43 -5.34 -0.19
CA PHE A 246 -8.03 -5.55 1.19
C PHE A 246 -6.54 -5.19 1.31
N LEU A 247 -6.09 -4.89 2.53
CA LEU A 247 -4.70 -4.81 2.94
C LEU A 247 -4.66 -5.21 4.41
N GLY A 248 -3.80 -6.16 4.80
CA GLY A 248 -3.76 -6.68 6.17
C GLY A 248 -2.34 -6.84 6.69
N TRP A 249 -2.07 -6.37 7.91
CA TRP A 249 -0.81 -6.54 8.61
C TRP A 249 -1.03 -6.55 10.13
N HIS A 250 0.04 -6.76 10.90
CA HIS A 250 -0.01 -6.59 12.36
C HIS A 250 1.24 -5.85 12.83
N ASP A 251 1.10 -5.07 13.91
CA ASP A 251 2.22 -4.35 14.52
C ASP A 251 2.81 -5.05 15.75
N GLY A 252 2.32 -6.25 16.06
CA GLY A 252 2.68 -7.04 17.24
C GLY A 252 1.79 -6.78 18.45
N THR A 253 1.05 -5.67 18.47
CA THR A 253 0.07 -5.34 19.50
C THR A 253 -1.36 -5.32 18.96
N ARG A 254 -1.53 -4.98 17.68
CA ARG A 254 -2.80 -4.87 16.96
C ARG A 254 -2.69 -5.55 15.60
N ALA A 255 -3.81 -6.09 15.14
CA ALA A 255 -4.04 -6.44 13.75
C ALA A 255 -4.65 -5.23 13.03
N CYS A 256 -4.04 -4.80 11.94
CA CYS A 256 -4.46 -3.65 11.15
C CYS A 256 -4.96 -4.11 9.78
N MET A 257 -6.07 -3.53 9.34
CA MET A 257 -6.71 -3.86 8.08
C MET A 257 -7.18 -2.58 7.39
N ALA A 258 -6.92 -2.47 6.10
CA ALA A 258 -7.35 -1.34 5.28
C ALA A 258 -8.19 -1.84 4.10
N PHE A 259 -9.22 -1.08 3.73
CA PHE A 259 -10.18 -1.41 2.69
C PHE A 259 -10.42 -0.20 1.80
N THR A 260 -10.35 -0.41 0.48
CA THR A 260 -10.55 0.63 -0.53
C THR A 260 -11.42 0.14 -1.66
N GLY A 261 -12.35 0.98 -2.11
CA GLY A 261 -13.22 0.69 -3.26
C GLY A 261 -13.54 1.97 -4.02
N TRP A 262 -13.68 1.86 -5.35
CA TRP A 262 -13.80 3.02 -6.24
C TRP A 262 -14.97 3.97 -5.89
N LEU A 263 -16.06 3.43 -5.34
CA LEU A 263 -17.27 4.16 -4.96
C LEU A 263 -17.61 4.07 -3.47
N GLN A 264 -16.76 3.43 -2.68
CA GLN A 264 -17.01 3.18 -1.26
C GLN A 264 -16.12 4.08 -0.39
N PRO A 265 -16.59 4.41 0.83
CA PRO A 265 -15.72 4.99 1.85
C PRO A 265 -14.52 4.09 2.08
N GLN A 266 -13.35 4.70 2.24
CA GLN A 266 -12.14 4.05 2.71
C GLN A 266 -12.33 3.64 4.17
N VAL A 267 -11.79 2.49 4.56
CA VAL A 267 -11.88 2.00 5.95
C VAL A 267 -10.50 1.57 6.43
N LEU A 268 -10.09 2.04 7.61
CA LEU A 268 -8.93 1.56 8.35
C LEU A 268 -9.41 1.02 9.69
N LEU A 269 -9.06 -0.22 10.00
CA LEU A 269 -9.44 -0.95 11.19
C LEU A 269 -8.20 -1.37 11.98
N ALA A 270 -8.23 -1.20 13.30
CA ALA A 270 -7.22 -1.74 14.20
C ALA A 270 -7.87 -2.56 15.32
N ILE A 271 -7.45 -3.82 15.46
CA ILE A 271 -7.99 -4.78 16.43
C ILE A 271 -6.89 -5.16 17.42
N PRO A 272 -7.02 -4.86 18.72
CA PRO A 272 -6.05 -5.27 19.74
C PRO A 272 -5.86 -6.79 19.82
N LEU A 273 -4.62 -7.27 19.71
CA LEU A 273 -4.28 -8.70 19.77
C LEU A 273 -4.45 -9.28 21.18
N SER A 274 -4.32 -8.47 22.22
CA SER A 274 -4.44 -8.88 23.63
C SER A 274 -5.82 -9.49 23.97
N GLY A 275 -6.86 -9.24 23.16
CA GLY A 275 -8.19 -9.87 23.27
C GLY A 275 -8.47 -10.98 22.24
N VAL A 276 -7.60 -11.14 21.24
CA VAL A 276 -7.78 -12.08 20.13
C VAL A 276 -7.16 -13.43 20.53
N GLY A 277 -7.88 -14.19 21.35
CA GLY A 277 -7.47 -15.53 21.78
C GLY A 277 -8.08 -16.00 23.11
N HIS A 278 -8.70 -15.10 23.87
CA HIS A 278 -9.33 -15.45 25.14
C HIS A 278 -10.76 -15.95 24.89
N ALA A 279 -11.06 -17.17 25.33
CA ALA A 279 -12.41 -17.75 25.30
C ALA A 279 -13.31 -17.03 26.31
N GLY A 280 -13.76 -15.83 25.97
CA GLY A 280 -14.65 -15.02 26.80
C GLY A 280 -15.28 -13.87 26.00
N PRO A 281 -16.39 -13.29 26.49
CA PRO A 281 -17.12 -12.21 25.84
C PRO A 281 -16.46 -10.85 26.12
N VAL A 282 -15.13 -10.77 26.02
CA VAL A 282 -14.46 -9.46 26.12
C VAL A 282 -14.67 -8.81 24.76
N PRO A 283 -15.45 -7.70 24.67
CA PRO A 283 -15.55 -6.97 23.42
C PRO A 283 -14.16 -6.46 23.11
N VAL A 284 -13.54 -7.02 22.07
CA VAL A 284 -12.33 -6.44 21.51
C VAL A 284 -12.78 -5.10 20.94
N GLN A 285 -12.36 -4.00 21.55
CA GLN A 285 -12.65 -2.67 21.02
C GLN A 285 -11.79 -2.48 19.78
N ALA A 286 -12.31 -2.93 18.64
CA ALA A 286 -11.77 -2.56 17.36
C ALA A 286 -11.99 -1.06 17.16
N GLU A 287 -10.96 -0.38 16.67
CA GLU A 287 -11.05 1.02 16.27
C GLU A 287 -11.24 1.07 14.76
N GLU A 288 -12.25 1.81 14.30
CA GLU A 288 -12.61 1.93 12.88
C GLU A 288 -12.60 3.40 12.47
N LEU A 289 -11.83 3.74 11.44
CA LEU A 289 -11.77 5.05 10.82
C LEU A 289 -12.27 4.95 9.38
N ARG A 290 -13.30 5.74 9.04
CA ARG A 290 -13.87 5.83 7.68
C ARG A 290 -13.67 7.21 7.08
N TRP A 291 -13.38 7.28 5.78
CA TRP A 291 -13.33 8.56 5.07
C TRP A 291 -13.58 8.42 3.56
N ASP A 292 -14.08 9.49 2.94
CA ASP A 292 -14.40 9.47 1.51
C ASP A 292 -13.35 10.17 0.65
N THR A 293 -12.93 11.36 1.08
CA THR A 293 -12.06 12.29 0.34
C THR A 293 -11.22 13.12 1.32
N PRO A 294 -10.12 13.75 0.89
CA PRO A 294 -9.56 13.69 -0.47
C PRO A 294 -8.67 12.47 -0.72
N TRP A 295 -8.37 11.69 0.32
CA TRP A 295 -7.41 10.58 0.24
C TRP A 295 -8.05 9.25 -0.12
N GLU A 296 -7.38 8.50 -0.97
CA GLU A 296 -7.69 7.12 -1.35
C GLU A 296 -6.52 6.22 -0.98
N ILE A 297 -6.80 5.08 -0.36
CA ILE A 297 -5.78 4.09 -0.03
C ILE A 297 -5.26 3.48 -1.33
N THR A 298 -3.94 3.39 -1.46
CA THR A 298 -3.29 2.66 -2.55
C THR A 298 -3.01 1.23 -2.10
N ASN A 299 -1.90 0.62 -2.49
CA ASN A 299 -1.64 -0.80 -2.28
C ASN A 299 -0.51 -1.11 -1.31
N GLN A 300 -0.02 -0.14 -0.52
CA GLN A 300 1.13 -0.34 0.36
C GLN A 300 0.80 0.02 1.80
N CYS A 301 1.14 -0.90 2.70
CA CYS A 301 0.91 -0.78 4.13
C CYS A 301 1.93 -1.60 4.92
N GLY A 302 2.00 -1.37 6.22
CA GLY A 302 2.77 -2.22 7.12
C GLY A 302 3.22 -1.51 8.39
N LEU A 303 4.29 -2.03 8.98
CA LEU A 303 4.97 -1.47 10.13
C LEU A 303 6.42 -1.12 9.73
N VAL A 304 6.87 0.08 10.06
CA VAL A 304 8.26 0.51 9.92
C VAL A 304 8.64 1.30 11.16
N ASP A 305 9.76 0.97 11.80
CA ASP A 305 10.21 1.68 13.01
C ASP A 305 9.22 1.75 14.18
N GLY A 306 8.37 0.73 14.30
CA GLY A 306 7.30 0.73 15.29
C GLY A 306 6.19 1.74 14.99
N LEU A 307 6.13 2.29 13.77
CA LEU A 307 5.03 3.09 13.24
C LEU A 307 4.29 2.30 12.16
N ASN A 308 2.99 2.17 12.33
CA ASN A 308 2.13 1.71 11.26
C ASN A 308 2.18 2.73 10.12
N TYR A 309 2.12 2.24 8.88
CA TYR A 309 2.03 3.10 7.71
C TYR A 309 1.01 2.60 6.69
N LEU A 310 0.43 3.54 5.96
CA LEU A 310 -0.48 3.29 4.85
C LEU A 310 -0.26 4.35 3.77
N THR A 311 -0.04 3.92 2.53
CA THR A 311 0.12 4.84 1.41
C THR A 311 -1.23 5.26 0.87
N LEU A 312 -1.38 6.56 0.68
CA LEU A 312 -2.58 7.20 0.15
C LEU A 312 -2.23 7.94 -1.14
N ARG A 313 -3.23 8.20 -1.97
CA ARG A 313 -3.17 9.16 -3.07
C ARG A 313 -4.36 10.11 -2.98
N ARG A 314 -4.24 11.31 -3.57
CA ARG A 314 -5.37 12.23 -3.64
C ARG A 314 -6.32 11.83 -4.77
N LYS A 315 -7.63 11.73 -4.51
CA LYS A 315 -8.61 11.28 -5.52
C LYS A 315 -8.72 12.23 -6.72
N ASP A 316 -8.55 13.53 -6.48
CA ASP A 316 -8.69 14.59 -7.47
C ASP A 316 -7.43 14.81 -8.34
N LEU A 317 -6.28 14.21 -8.00
CA LEU A 317 -5.07 14.22 -8.84
C LEU A 317 -4.50 12.81 -9.03
N LEU A 318 -4.17 12.42 -10.26
CA LEU A 318 -3.86 11.02 -10.59
C LEU A 318 -2.69 10.39 -9.82
N ALA A 319 -1.69 11.17 -9.42
CA ALA A 319 -0.54 10.66 -8.69
C ALA A 319 0.11 11.72 -7.78
N GLU A 320 -0.72 12.41 -6.99
CA GLU A 320 -0.26 13.04 -5.74
C GLU A 320 -0.40 12.04 -4.59
N SER A 321 0.69 11.75 -3.90
CA SER A 321 0.79 10.65 -2.92
C SER A 321 0.95 11.18 -1.49
N ALA A 322 0.60 10.37 -0.51
CA ALA A 322 0.86 10.66 0.89
C ALA A 322 1.15 9.37 1.68
N LEU A 323 1.82 9.53 2.81
CA LEU A 323 2.08 8.47 3.77
C LEU A 323 1.36 8.78 5.08
N LEU A 324 0.36 7.97 5.43
CA LEU A 324 -0.29 8.00 6.73
C LEU A 324 0.56 7.15 7.69
N MET A 325 1.04 7.75 8.78
CA MET A 325 1.84 7.05 9.79
C MET A 325 1.27 7.26 11.19
N TRP A 326 1.25 6.23 12.03
CA TRP A 326 0.78 6.33 13.42
C TRP A 326 1.44 5.29 14.31
N ARG A 327 1.52 5.57 15.60
CA ARG A 327 2.01 4.59 16.57
C ARG A 327 0.93 3.54 16.87
N PRO A 328 1.30 2.30 17.21
CA PRO A 328 0.34 1.26 17.59
C PRO A 328 -0.64 1.65 18.69
N ASP A 329 -0.24 2.53 19.61
CA ASP A 329 -1.07 3.00 20.72
C ASP A 329 -1.86 4.28 20.41
N GLU A 330 -1.64 4.92 19.26
CA GLU A 330 -2.39 6.09 18.83
C GLU A 330 -3.80 5.68 18.36
N PRO A 331 -4.85 6.40 18.80
CA PRO A 331 -6.22 6.09 18.42
C PRO A 331 -6.49 6.41 16.95
N LEU A 332 -7.24 5.54 16.27
CA LEU A 332 -7.71 5.79 14.90
C LEU A 332 -8.82 6.85 14.90
N THR A 333 -8.44 8.10 14.61
CA THR A 333 -9.36 9.24 14.53
C THR A 333 -9.14 10.02 13.24
N HIS A 334 -10.11 10.88 12.86
CA HIS A 334 -9.97 11.75 11.69
C HIS A 334 -8.74 12.68 11.75
N ALA A 335 -8.22 12.98 12.94
CA ALA A 335 -6.98 13.73 13.09
C ALA A 335 -5.77 13.04 12.43
N LEU A 336 -5.79 11.72 12.24
CA LEU A 336 -4.74 11.02 11.51
C LEU A 336 -4.70 11.40 10.02
N LEU A 337 -5.85 11.74 9.43
CA LEU A 337 -6.00 12.14 8.03
C LEU A 337 -5.68 13.62 7.79
N GLU A 338 -5.46 14.38 8.87
CA GLU A 338 -5.02 15.77 8.76
C GLU A 338 -3.54 15.80 8.34
N PRO A 339 -3.21 16.50 7.24
CA PRO A 339 -1.83 16.65 6.81
C PRO A 339 -1.02 17.40 7.87
N HIS A 340 0.23 16.97 8.08
CA HIS A 340 1.15 17.66 8.98
C HIS A 340 1.70 18.92 8.33
N LEU A 341 0.91 20.00 8.40
CA LEU A 341 1.22 21.29 7.83
C LEU A 341 1.90 22.22 8.84
N SER A 342 2.52 23.26 8.30
CA SER A 342 3.05 24.40 9.05
C SER A 342 1.91 25.11 9.80
N PRO A 343 2.17 25.68 10.98
CA PRO A 343 1.14 26.38 11.75
C PRO A 343 0.64 27.67 11.08
N GLY A 344 1.47 28.32 10.26
CA GLY A 344 1.07 29.47 9.45
C GLY A 344 1.02 29.11 7.98
N VAL A 345 -0.18 28.95 7.42
CA VAL A 345 -0.41 28.78 5.97
C VAL A 345 -1.49 29.76 5.54
N ARG A 346 -1.20 30.61 4.56
CA ARG A 346 -2.16 31.55 3.98
C ARG A 346 -2.10 31.50 2.45
N VAL A 347 -3.27 31.38 1.82
CA VAL A 347 -3.41 31.44 0.37
C VAL A 347 -4.24 32.65 -0.03
N THR A 348 -3.74 33.45 -0.98
CA THR A 348 -4.44 34.61 -1.55
C THR A 348 -4.41 34.58 -3.07
N GLN A 349 -5.32 35.32 -3.72
CA GLN A 349 -5.45 35.40 -5.18
C GLN A 349 -5.11 36.81 -5.68
N PRO A 350 -3.82 37.18 -5.78
CA PRO A 350 -3.43 38.50 -6.25
C PRO A 350 -3.83 38.70 -7.74
N PRO A 351 -4.31 39.89 -8.12
CA PRO A 351 -4.70 40.17 -9.49
C PRO A 351 -3.51 40.03 -10.45
N SER A 352 -3.76 39.43 -11.61
CA SER A 352 -2.77 39.28 -12.68
C SER A 352 -2.76 40.52 -13.58
N PRO A 353 -1.63 40.84 -14.23
CA PRO A 353 -1.62 41.79 -15.35
C PRO A 353 -2.58 41.42 -16.49
N LYS A 354 -2.97 40.15 -16.60
CA LYS A 354 -4.02 39.69 -17.52
C LYS A 354 -5.40 40.06 -16.96
N LYS A 355 -6.15 40.85 -17.71
CA LYS A 355 -7.49 41.32 -17.32
C LYS A 355 -8.40 40.16 -16.88
N GLY A 356 -8.95 40.28 -15.67
CA GLY A 356 -9.90 39.31 -15.10
C GLY A 356 -9.28 37.95 -14.74
N LYS A 357 -7.96 37.89 -14.59
CA LYS A 357 -7.22 36.71 -14.15
C LYS A 357 -6.47 37.01 -12.86
N HIS A 358 -6.06 35.97 -12.15
CA HIS A 358 -5.25 36.08 -10.94
C HIS A 358 -4.13 35.03 -10.93
N GLY A 359 -3.09 35.30 -10.14
CA GLY A 359 -2.15 34.26 -9.70
C GLY A 359 -2.60 33.70 -8.35
N TYR A 360 -1.76 32.85 -7.76
CA TYR A 360 -1.89 32.44 -6.36
C TYR A 360 -0.65 32.88 -5.59
N ARG A 361 -0.85 33.40 -4.38
CA ARG A 361 0.21 33.63 -3.41
C ARG A 361 0.00 32.71 -2.22
N ILE A 362 1.01 31.89 -1.93
CA ILE A 362 1.05 30.95 -0.81
C ILE A 362 2.12 31.46 0.15
N GLU A 363 1.72 31.78 1.37
CA GLU A 363 2.59 32.27 2.43
C GLU A 363 2.67 31.21 3.52
N ILE A 364 3.87 30.74 3.83
CA ILE A 364 4.14 29.72 4.82
C ILE A 364 5.02 30.31 5.92
N GLU A 365 4.60 30.18 7.17
CA GLU A 365 5.38 30.58 8.35
C GLU A 365 5.64 29.34 9.22
N ASP A 366 6.90 28.87 9.20
CA ASP A 366 7.35 27.78 10.06
C ASP A 366 8.79 28.01 10.54
N ALA A 367 8.89 28.69 11.69
CA ALA A 367 10.18 28.96 12.34
C ALA A 367 10.84 27.71 12.96
N SER A 368 10.23 26.52 12.84
CA SER A 368 10.76 25.29 13.45
C SER A 368 11.24 24.24 12.45
N SER A 369 10.78 24.29 11.19
CA SER A 369 11.14 23.29 10.18
C SER A 369 11.03 23.84 8.76
N THR A 370 12.18 24.03 8.10
CA THR A 370 12.24 24.38 6.66
C THR A 370 11.57 23.28 5.81
N ASN A 371 11.85 22.01 6.11
CA ASN A 371 11.25 20.88 5.43
C ASN A 371 9.72 20.91 5.49
N ARG A 372 9.14 21.08 6.70
CA ARG A 372 7.68 21.14 6.86
C ARG A 372 7.09 22.33 6.13
N ALA A 373 7.79 23.46 6.07
CA ALA A 373 7.37 24.61 5.29
C ALA A 373 7.25 24.30 3.80
N VAL A 374 8.26 23.65 3.22
CA VAL A 374 8.27 23.21 1.81
C VAL A 374 7.12 22.24 1.53
N ARG A 375 6.91 21.25 2.41
CA ARG A 375 5.78 20.31 2.30
C ARG A 375 4.43 20.99 2.31
N SER A 376 4.30 22.01 3.17
CA SER A 376 3.06 22.77 3.32
C SER A 376 2.76 23.59 2.06
N ALA A 377 3.79 24.20 1.46
CA ALA A 377 3.65 24.85 0.17
C ALA A 377 3.25 23.86 -0.94
N ALA A 378 3.89 22.69 -0.98
CA ALA A 378 3.58 21.65 -1.98
C ALA A 378 2.16 21.09 -1.84
N PHE A 379 1.69 20.88 -0.60
CA PHE A 379 0.32 20.51 -0.30
C PHE A 379 -0.67 21.52 -0.89
N GLU A 380 -0.46 22.82 -0.64
CA GLU A 380 -1.32 23.87 -1.20
C GLU A 380 -1.21 23.97 -2.73
N LEU A 381 -0.02 23.79 -3.31
CA LEU A 381 0.14 23.72 -4.76
C LEU A 381 -0.68 22.58 -5.37
N GLY A 382 -0.59 21.37 -4.81
CA GLY A 382 -1.40 20.24 -5.25
C GLY A 382 -2.90 20.57 -5.22
N ARG A 383 -3.37 21.15 -4.11
CA ARG A 383 -4.79 21.53 -3.97
C ARG A 383 -5.20 22.56 -5.02
N LEU A 384 -4.41 23.61 -5.18
CA LEU A 384 -4.70 24.66 -6.15
C LEU A 384 -4.61 24.18 -7.59
N LEU A 385 -3.70 23.25 -7.90
CA LEU A 385 -3.61 22.63 -9.23
C LEU A 385 -4.89 21.85 -9.57
N SER A 386 -5.45 21.08 -8.63
CA SER A 386 -6.71 20.35 -8.89
C SER A 386 -7.90 21.30 -9.06
N GLU A 387 -7.92 22.40 -8.30
CA GLU A 387 -9.00 23.39 -8.33
C GLU A 387 -8.94 24.36 -9.53
N SER A 388 -7.78 24.51 -10.19
CA SER A 388 -7.57 25.56 -11.19
C SER A 388 -7.04 25.11 -12.54
N CYS A 389 -6.56 23.87 -12.67
CA CYS A 389 -5.96 23.36 -13.90
C CYS A 389 -6.80 22.26 -14.55
N SER A 390 -6.67 22.12 -15.87
CA SER A 390 -7.20 21.00 -16.65
C SER A 390 -6.05 20.24 -17.32
N GLY A 391 -6.21 18.95 -17.54
CA GLY A 391 -5.22 18.12 -18.19
C GLY A 391 -5.42 16.64 -17.83
N PRO A 392 -4.66 15.74 -18.47
CA PRO A 392 -4.80 14.31 -18.25
C PRO A 392 -4.52 13.88 -16.81
N TYR A 393 -3.76 14.67 -16.03
CA TYR A 393 -3.44 14.36 -14.64
C TYR A 393 -4.49 14.79 -13.61
N ASN A 394 -5.49 15.59 -14.01
CA ASN A 394 -6.54 16.06 -13.11
C ASN A 394 -7.78 15.17 -13.22
N ASN A 395 -8.23 14.61 -12.09
CA ASN A 395 -9.43 13.79 -12.00
C ASN A 395 -10.69 14.59 -11.63
N ALA A 396 -10.54 15.88 -11.30
CA ALA A 396 -11.66 16.73 -10.95
C ALA A 396 -12.66 16.83 -12.12
N GLN A 397 -13.91 16.41 -11.88
CA GLN A 397 -14.98 16.48 -12.89
C GLN A 397 -15.33 17.93 -13.25
N VAL A 398 -15.16 18.85 -12.31
CA VAL A 398 -15.42 20.28 -12.47
C VAL A 398 -14.23 21.05 -11.93
N ILE A 399 -13.68 21.95 -12.75
CA ILE A 399 -12.62 22.88 -12.33
C ILE A 399 -13.28 24.17 -11.83
N PRO A 400 -13.27 24.43 -10.51
CA PRO A 400 -13.96 25.57 -9.92
C PRO A 400 -13.34 26.92 -10.32
N ASP A 401 -12.02 27.00 -10.43
CA ASP A 401 -11.34 28.23 -10.83
C ASP A 401 -10.84 28.16 -12.29
N ARG A 402 -11.39 29.06 -13.13
CA ARG A 402 -10.98 29.23 -14.53
C ARG A 402 -10.31 30.60 -14.77
N GLN A 403 -10.03 31.34 -13.70
CA GLN A 403 -9.40 32.65 -13.73
C GLN A 403 -7.91 32.61 -13.37
N PHE A 404 -7.41 31.46 -12.94
CA PHE A 404 -5.98 31.25 -12.78
C PHE A 404 -5.18 31.55 -14.06
N ASP A 405 -4.07 32.27 -13.90
CA ASP A 405 -3.21 32.73 -14.99
C ASP A 405 -1.95 31.86 -15.20
N GLY A 406 -1.74 30.87 -14.34
CA GLY A 406 -0.59 29.97 -14.33
C GLY A 406 0.56 30.36 -13.40
N GLN A 407 0.47 31.47 -12.65
CA GLN A 407 1.55 31.94 -11.78
C GLN A 407 1.30 31.64 -10.29
N PHE A 408 2.25 30.95 -9.67
CA PHE A 408 2.37 30.83 -8.22
C PHE A 408 3.47 31.76 -7.69
N TYR A 409 3.20 32.42 -6.57
CA TYR A 409 4.14 33.14 -5.73
C TYR A 409 4.17 32.44 -4.38
N ILE A 410 5.33 32.04 -3.89
CA ILE A 410 5.48 31.25 -2.68
C ILE A 410 6.45 31.97 -1.76
N ASP A 411 5.96 32.46 -0.62
CA ASP A 411 6.77 33.15 0.37
C ASP A 411 6.93 32.21 1.58
N ILE A 412 8.15 31.74 1.83
CA ILE A 412 8.45 30.77 2.90
C ILE A 412 9.31 31.43 3.96
N THR A 413 8.76 31.57 5.16
CA THR A 413 9.50 31.96 6.36
C THR A 413 9.93 30.72 7.12
N CYS A 414 11.24 30.49 7.24
CA CYS A 414 11.80 29.25 7.76
C CYS A 414 12.91 29.48 8.79
N ALA A 415 13.17 28.42 9.57
CA ALA A 415 14.12 28.40 10.68
C ALA A 415 15.59 28.53 10.24
N ALA A 416 15.92 27.99 9.07
CA ALA A 416 17.27 27.87 8.57
C ALA A 416 17.30 28.01 7.05
N GLU A 417 18.48 28.32 6.52
CA GLU A 417 18.71 28.38 5.09
C GLU A 417 18.40 27.01 4.44
N PRO A 418 17.53 26.95 3.41
CA PRO A 418 17.16 25.69 2.78
C PRO A 418 18.36 25.05 2.07
N ASP A 419 18.44 23.73 2.12
CA ASP A 419 19.44 22.98 1.38
C ASP A 419 19.14 22.95 -0.14
N ALA A 420 19.99 22.29 -0.92
CA ALA A 420 19.81 22.22 -2.38
C ALA A 420 18.51 21.53 -2.80
N LEU A 421 18.06 20.54 -2.03
CA LEU A 421 16.88 19.74 -2.30
C LEU A 421 15.62 20.55 -1.98
N GLU A 422 15.57 21.16 -0.80
CA GLU A 422 14.47 22.03 -0.38
C GLU A 422 14.29 23.23 -1.32
N ARG A 423 15.39 23.79 -1.85
CA ARG A 423 15.35 24.88 -2.84
C ARG A 423 14.78 24.45 -4.19
N GLY A 424 15.12 23.25 -4.67
CA GLY A 424 14.69 22.75 -5.98
C GLY A 424 13.26 22.21 -5.98
N TYR A 425 12.82 21.63 -4.87
CA TYR A 425 11.64 20.78 -4.80
C TYR A 425 10.36 21.41 -5.39
N LEU A 426 9.98 22.63 -5.00
CA LEU A 426 8.73 23.24 -5.46
C LEU A 426 8.75 23.60 -6.95
N ALA A 427 9.92 23.94 -7.49
CA ALA A 427 10.08 24.18 -8.92
C ALA A 427 9.95 22.87 -9.71
N ASP A 428 10.62 21.81 -9.25
CA ASP A 428 10.55 20.47 -9.84
C ASP A 428 9.13 19.90 -9.78
N TYR A 429 8.42 20.13 -8.67
CA TYR A 429 7.02 19.77 -8.48
C TYR A 429 6.14 20.38 -9.58
N ILE A 430 6.17 21.70 -9.75
CA ILE A 430 5.40 22.38 -10.81
C ILE A 430 5.83 21.92 -12.20
N GLN A 431 7.14 21.76 -12.42
CA GLN A 431 7.68 21.30 -13.68
C GLN A 431 7.14 19.92 -14.05
N TYR A 432 7.03 19.01 -13.09
CA TYR A 432 6.46 17.70 -13.32
C TYR A 432 5.00 17.78 -13.76
N PHE A 433 4.15 18.48 -13.00
CA PHE A 433 2.73 18.58 -13.33
C PHE A 433 2.50 19.29 -14.67
N ARG A 434 3.36 20.24 -15.02
CA ARG A 434 3.34 20.91 -16.32
C ARG A 434 3.68 19.97 -17.47
N HIS A 435 4.82 19.27 -17.40
CA HIS A 435 5.36 18.53 -18.54
C HIS A 435 4.88 17.08 -18.59
N TRP A 436 4.94 16.38 -17.47
CA TRP A 436 4.53 14.98 -17.36
C TRP A 436 3.05 14.85 -17.03
N GLY A 437 2.53 15.72 -16.15
CA GLY A 437 1.10 15.79 -15.87
C GLY A 437 0.26 16.45 -16.97
N GLY A 438 0.89 17.20 -17.89
CA GLY A 438 0.17 17.92 -18.93
C GLY A 438 -0.87 18.91 -18.38
N LEU A 439 -0.68 19.41 -17.16
CA LEU A 439 -1.61 20.36 -16.54
C LEU A 439 -1.42 21.76 -17.12
N SER A 440 -2.53 22.44 -17.34
CA SER A 440 -2.58 23.84 -17.75
C SER A 440 -3.75 24.56 -17.08
N PRO A 441 -3.65 25.87 -16.77
CA PRO A 441 -4.75 26.63 -16.20
C PRO A 441 -6.03 26.51 -17.02
N ALA A 442 -7.11 26.10 -16.37
CA ALA A 442 -8.38 25.88 -17.04
C ALA A 442 -8.96 27.19 -17.59
N GLY A 443 -9.61 27.13 -18.76
CA GLY A 443 -10.20 28.32 -19.38
C GLY A 443 -9.18 29.39 -19.79
N SER A 444 -7.92 28.99 -19.98
CA SER A 444 -6.81 29.84 -20.42
C SER A 444 -5.97 29.10 -21.46
N ARG A 445 -5.31 29.85 -22.35
CA ARG A 445 -4.21 29.31 -23.18
C ARG A 445 -2.84 29.47 -22.50
N ALA A 446 -2.83 29.88 -21.23
CA ALA A 446 -1.60 30.01 -20.47
C ALA A 446 -1.02 28.62 -20.15
N ALA A 447 0.30 28.54 -20.05
CA ALA A 447 0.96 27.41 -19.43
C ALA A 447 1.15 27.67 -17.93
N LEU A 448 1.35 26.60 -17.16
CA LEU A 448 1.93 26.71 -15.83
C LEU A 448 3.33 27.33 -15.92
N LYS A 449 3.58 28.36 -15.13
CA LYS A 449 4.88 29.03 -15.06
C LYS A 449 5.66 28.48 -13.89
N ASP A 450 6.98 28.67 -13.93
CA ASP A 450 7.81 28.35 -12.77
C ASP A 450 7.37 29.22 -11.57
N PRO A 451 7.31 28.64 -10.36
CA PRO A 451 6.91 29.38 -9.18
C PRO A 451 7.96 30.44 -8.84
N VAL A 452 7.51 31.61 -8.40
CA VAL A 452 8.39 32.63 -7.83
C VAL A 452 8.47 32.36 -6.33
N ILE A 453 9.65 31.93 -5.85
CA ILE A 453 9.85 31.53 -4.45
C ILE A 453 10.70 32.58 -3.74
N THR A 454 10.18 33.12 -2.63
CA THR A 454 10.90 34.02 -1.73
C THR A 454 11.19 33.28 -0.43
N TRP A 455 12.44 33.26 -0.01
CA TRP A 455 12.86 32.68 1.26
C TRP A 455 13.15 33.78 2.28
N ASN A 456 12.40 33.76 3.39
CA ASN A 456 12.58 34.66 4.52
C ASN A 456 13.21 33.86 5.67
N ILE A 457 14.53 33.96 5.83
CA ILE A 457 15.22 33.25 6.90
C ILE A 457 15.03 34.07 8.18
N GLY A 458 14.37 33.47 9.17
CA GLY A 458 14.26 34.09 10.50
C GLY A 458 15.65 34.29 11.08
N VAL A 459 16.01 35.53 11.42
CA VAL A 459 17.22 35.77 12.21
C VAL A 459 16.93 35.25 13.62
N PRO A 460 17.73 34.33 14.18
CA PRO A 460 17.48 33.74 15.49
C PRO A 460 17.41 34.76 16.63
#